data_AF-A0A962ZJ22-F1
#
_entry.id   AF-A0A962ZJ22-F1
#
_cell.length_a   1.000
_cell.length_b   1.000
_cell.length_c   1.000
_cell.angle_alpha   90.00
_cell.angle_beta   90.00
_cell.angle_gamma   90.00
#
_symmetry.space_group_name_H-M   'P 1'
#
loop_
_entity.id
_entity.type
_entity.pdbx_description
1 polymer ?
#
loop_
_entity_poly.entity_id
_entity_poly.type
_entity_poly.pdbx_seq_one_letter_code
_entity_poly.pdbx_strand_id
1 'polypeptide(L)'
;MTFRGSLFLALALCGGLAACGSQAVYTGESFSSDSPFKLRVDSDIDAVCESARRALLGQGYLIDKASSETIRARKATRRGDNQSTFIEMNVVCLPESRGSTLFATGLLSE
;
A
#
# COMPACT_ATOMS: atom_id res chain seq x y z
N MET A 1 19.24 -45.69 41.70
CA MET A 1 19.81 -45.54 43.06
C MET A 1 20.86 -44.43 42.94
N THR A 2 20.85 -43.25 43.56
CA THR A 2 20.34 -42.67 44.82
C THR A 2 20.30 -41.13 44.62
N PHE A 3 19.22 -40.40 44.95
CA PHE A 3 18.86 -39.73 46.22
C PHE A 3 19.40 -38.29 46.41
N ARG A 4 18.48 -37.32 46.27
CA ARG A 4 18.22 -36.10 47.09
C ARG A 4 19.38 -35.22 47.59
N GLY A 5 19.30 -33.94 47.26
CA GLY A 5 19.72 -32.81 48.10
C GLY A 5 18.86 -31.59 47.78
N SER A 6 17.77 -31.37 48.52
CA SER A 6 17.62 -30.26 49.49
C SER A 6 17.81 -28.89 48.82
N LEU A 7 16.74 -28.23 48.36
CA LEU A 7 15.84 -27.38 49.16
C LEU A 7 16.60 -26.38 50.04
N PHE A 8 16.24 -25.10 49.86
CA PHE A 8 16.62 -23.92 50.65
C PHE A 8 17.87 -23.13 50.20
N LEU A 9 17.67 -22.25 49.21
CA LEU A 9 18.02 -20.85 49.47
C LEU A 9 16.91 -19.96 48.91
N ALA A 10 15.96 -19.69 49.79
CA ALA A 10 14.87 -18.78 49.58
C ALA A 10 15.36 -17.32 49.56
N LEU A 11 14.58 -16.49 48.87
CA LEU A 11 14.25 -15.13 49.29
C LEU A 11 15.35 -14.05 49.21
N ALA A 12 15.50 -13.47 48.02
CA ALA A 12 15.89 -12.07 47.77
C ALA A 12 15.87 -11.92 46.24
N LEU A 13 15.07 -11.08 45.59
CA LEU A 13 14.66 -9.73 45.96
C LEU A 13 13.46 -9.39 45.06
N CYS A 14 12.30 -9.15 45.67
CA CYS A 14 11.29 -8.29 45.06
C CYS A 14 11.90 -6.89 44.93
N GLY A 15 12.03 -6.38 43.71
CA GLY A 15 12.49 -5.01 43.51
C GLY A 15 12.69 -4.70 42.05
N GLY A 16 11.66 -4.14 41.41
CA GLY A 16 11.82 -3.59 40.07
C GLY A 16 10.59 -3.51 39.19
N LEU A 17 9.38 -3.33 39.75
CA LEU A 17 8.29 -2.71 38.96
C LEU A 17 8.54 -1.21 38.92
N ALA A 18 9.44 -0.77 38.05
CA ALA A 18 9.66 0.63 37.74
C ALA A 18 9.67 0.81 36.22
N ALA A 19 8.49 1.18 35.73
CA ALA A 19 8.28 2.15 34.66
C ALA A 19 9.35 2.21 33.56
N CYS A 20 9.08 1.53 32.45
CA CYS A 20 9.22 2.18 31.17
C CYS A 20 7.94 1.91 30.40
N GLY A 21 6.92 2.75 30.66
CA GLY A 21 5.85 2.93 29.70
C GLY A 21 6.49 3.56 28.48
N SER A 22 6.98 2.74 27.56
CA SER A 22 7.17 3.19 26.19
C SER A 22 5.79 3.61 25.72
N GLN A 23 5.57 4.93 25.69
CA GLN A 23 4.49 5.50 24.90
C GLN A 23 4.58 4.80 23.55
N ALA A 24 3.48 4.20 23.12
CA ALA A 24 3.40 3.57 21.81
C ALA A 24 3.84 4.64 20.80
N VAL A 25 5.10 4.56 20.37
CA VAL A 25 5.57 5.26 19.20
C VAL A 25 4.60 4.78 18.13
N TYR A 26 3.90 5.72 17.51
CA TYR A 26 3.03 5.42 16.39
C TYR A 26 3.90 4.79 15.30
N THR A 27 4.05 3.46 15.30
CA THR A 27 4.68 2.70 14.22
C THR A 27 3.64 2.41 13.15
N GLY A 28 2.83 3.42 12.81
CA GLY A 28 1.67 3.29 11.96
C GLY A 28 1.93 3.71 10.52
N GLU A 29 2.85 3.03 9.84
CA GLU A 29 2.87 3.01 8.36
C GLU A 29 2.93 1.54 7.93
N SER A 30 1.77 0.89 7.82
CA SER A 30 1.64 -0.46 7.23
C SER A 30 1.28 -0.30 5.75
N PHE A 31 2.27 -0.48 4.87
CA PHE A 31 2.01 -0.56 3.42
C PHE A 31 1.48 -1.95 3.10
N SER A 32 0.24 -2.01 2.59
CA SER A 32 -0.31 -3.20 1.94
C SER A 32 0.62 -3.67 0.81
N SER A 33 0.64 -4.97 0.52
CA SER A 33 1.55 -5.65 -0.42
C SER A 33 1.57 -5.10 -1.85
N ASP A 34 0.61 -4.25 -2.21
CA ASP A 34 0.46 -3.61 -3.53
C ASP A 34 0.56 -2.07 -3.45
N SER A 35 1.45 -1.56 -2.58
CA SER A 35 1.91 -0.15 -2.54
C SER A 35 2.11 0.43 -3.95
N PRO A 36 1.77 1.72 -4.19
CA PRO A 36 1.46 2.22 -5.52
C PRO A 36 2.51 1.82 -6.55
N PHE A 37 2.03 1.23 -7.64
CA PHE A 37 2.88 0.87 -8.76
C PHE A 37 3.61 2.12 -9.22
N LYS A 38 4.94 2.07 -9.23
CA LYS A 38 5.79 3.16 -9.68
C LYS A 38 6.61 2.68 -10.86
N LEU A 39 6.57 3.45 -11.95
CA LEU A 39 7.37 3.18 -13.14
C LEU A 39 8.04 4.46 -13.60
N ARG A 40 9.38 4.41 -13.71
CA ARG A 40 10.16 5.46 -14.35
C ARG A 40 10.35 5.13 -15.82
N VAL A 41 10.26 6.13 -16.67
CA VAL A 41 10.30 6.01 -18.12
C VAL A 41 11.10 7.16 -18.72
N ASP A 42 11.97 6.85 -19.69
CA ASP A 42 12.77 7.84 -20.42
C ASP A 42 11.94 8.47 -21.56
N SER A 43 10.78 9.02 -21.20
CA SER A 43 9.86 9.67 -22.13
C SER A 43 9.20 10.86 -21.45
N ASP A 44 8.76 11.81 -22.27
CA ASP A 44 8.04 12.99 -21.82
C ASP A 44 6.74 12.59 -21.11
N ILE A 45 6.33 13.42 -20.15
CA ILE A 45 5.14 13.21 -19.33
C ILE A 45 3.88 12.97 -20.18
N ASP A 46 3.70 13.71 -21.28
CA ASP A 46 2.50 13.61 -22.11
C ASP A 46 2.39 12.23 -22.77
N ALA A 47 3.52 11.70 -23.27
CA ALA A 47 3.58 10.39 -23.89
C ALA A 47 3.27 9.28 -22.87
N VAL A 48 3.72 9.44 -21.64
CA VAL A 48 3.58 8.45 -20.57
C VAL A 48 2.17 8.41 -20.04
N CYS A 49 1.56 9.58 -19.82
CA CYS A 49 0.18 9.67 -19.38
C CYS A 49 -0.79 9.18 -20.47
N GLU A 50 -0.58 9.52 -21.74
CA GLU A 50 -1.42 8.98 -22.81
C GLU A 50 -1.25 7.46 -23.00
N SER A 51 -0.05 6.94 -22.77
CA SER A 51 0.19 5.48 -22.73
C SER A 51 -0.59 4.81 -21.61
N ALA A 52 -0.58 5.40 -20.41
CA ALA A 52 -1.34 4.89 -19.26
C ALA A 52 -2.86 4.93 -19.50
N ARG A 53 -3.37 6.00 -20.10
CA ARG A 53 -4.78 6.12 -20.50
C ARG A 53 -5.17 4.99 -21.45
N ARG A 54 -4.36 4.73 -22.47
CA ARG A 54 -4.60 3.64 -23.44
C ARG A 54 -4.57 2.27 -22.77
N ALA A 55 -3.64 2.06 -21.82
CA ALA A 55 -3.57 0.82 -21.05
C ALA A 55 -4.83 0.58 -20.21
N LEU A 56 -5.37 1.62 -19.56
CA LEU A 56 -6.62 1.55 -18.79
C LEU A 56 -7.82 1.22 -19.69
N LEU A 57 -7.94 1.93 -20.83
CA LEU A 57 -9.00 1.67 -21.82
C LEU A 57 -8.93 0.23 -22.35
N GLY A 58 -7.73 -0.26 -22.68
CA GLY A 58 -7.52 -1.64 -23.15
C GLY A 58 -7.90 -2.71 -22.12
N GLN A 59 -7.86 -2.36 -20.83
CA GLN A 59 -8.31 -3.23 -19.73
C GLN A 59 -9.81 -3.12 -19.42
N GLY A 60 -10.55 -2.28 -20.16
CA GLY A 60 -11.97 -2.06 -19.98
C GLY A 60 -12.33 -1.09 -18.84
N TYR A 61 -11.40 -0.23 -18.42
CA TYR A 61 -11.73 0.88 -17.54
C TYR A 61 -12.39 2.01 -18.34
N LEU A 62 -13.39 2.64 -17.73
CA LEU A 62 -13.96 3.89 -18.21
C LEU A 62 -13.17 5.05 -17.60
N ILE A 63 -12.78 6.03 -18.43
CA ILE A 63 -12.04 7.21 -17.97
C ILE A 63 -13.04 8.24 -17.42
N ASP A 64 -12.95 8.55 -16.14
CA ASP A 64 -13.81 9.56 -15.48
C ASP A 64 -13.25 10.97 -15.65
N LYS A 65 -11.93 11.09 -15.49
CA LYS A 65 -11.21 12.35 -15.63
C LYS A 65 -9.83 12.07 -16.17
N ALA A 66 -9.34 12.94 -17.04
CA ALA A 66 -7.94 12.91 -17.42
C ALA A 66 -7.41 14.29 -17.80
N SER A 67 -6.13 14.49 -17.52
CA SER A 67 -5.33 15.68 -17.74
C SER A 67 -3.91 15.25 -18.12
N SER A 68 -3.02 16.19 -18.42
CA SER A 68 -1.61 15.91 -18.76
C SER A 68 -0.86 15.15 -17.66
N GLU A 69 -1.27 15.32 -16.39
CA GLU A 69 -0.54 14.76 -15.23
C GLU A 69 -1.33 13.70 -14.47
N THR A 70 -2.62 13.54 -14.73
CA THR A 70 -3.49 12.68 -13.91
C THR A 70 -4.61 12.05 -14.71
N ILE A 71 -4.86 10.77 -14.47
CA ILE A 71 -5.94 9.98 -15.05
C ILE A 71 -6.69 9.27 -13.92
N ARG A 72 -8.01 9.39 -13.91
CA ARG A 72 -8.92 8.63 -13.05
C ARG A 72 -9.81 7.77 -13.91
N ALA A 73 -9.93 6.50 -13.53
CA ALA A 73 -10.70 5.54 -14.29
C ALA A 73 -11.32 4.48 -13.38
N ARG A 74 -12.41 3.86 -13.84
CA ARG A 74 -13.14 2.85 -13.07
C ARG A 74 -13.60 1.68 -13.92
N LYS A 75 -13.57 0.48 -13.35
CA LYS A 75 -14.02 -0.76 -14.00
C LYS A 75 -15.05 -1.45 -13.12
N ALA A 76 -16.24 -1.69 -13.67
CA ALA A 76 -17.24 -2.52 -13.02
C ALA A 76 -16.79 -4.00 -13.03
N THR A 77 -16.92 -4.67 -11.90
CA THR A 77 -16.67 -6.10 -11.76
C THR A 77 -17.91 -6.77 -11.19
N ARG A 78 -18.26 -7.94 -11.73
CA ARG A 78 -19.25 -8.79 -11.09
C ARG A 78 -18.50 -9.75 -10.16
N ARG A 79 -18.64 -9.53 -8.86
CA ARG A 79 -18.20 -10.50 -7.84
C ARG A 79 -19.46 -11.04 -7.16
N GLY A 80 -19.80 -12.30 -7.42
CA GLY A 80 -21.02 -12.91 -6.90
C GLY A 80 -22.28 -12.60 -7.73
N ASP A 81 -23.43 -12.95 -7.16
CA ASP A 81 -24.71 -13.08 -7.85
C ASP A 81 -25.51 -11.78 -7.98
N ASN A 82 -25.21 -10.69 -7.24
CA ASN A 82 -25.97 -9.43 -7.39
C ASN A 82 -25.28 -8.10 -6.98
N GLN A 83 -24.01 -8.07 -6.53
CA GLN A 83 -23.33 -6.80 -6.18
C GLN A 83 -22.31 -6.37 -7.24
N SER A 84 -22.45 -5.14 -7.74
CA SER A 84 -21.50 -4.52 -8.67
C SER A 84 -20.41 -3.84 -7.87
N THR A 85 -19.24 -4.46 -7.76
CA THR A 85 -18.07 -3.78 -7.20
C THR A 85 -17.34 -3.02 -8.29
N PHE A 86 -16.68 -1.93 -7.95
CA PHE A 86 -15.86 -1.15 -8.87
C PHE A 86 -14.41 -1.19 -8.46
N ILE A 87 -13.53 -1.36 -9.43
CA ILE A 87 -12.11 -1.08 -9.25
C ILE A 87 -11.87 0.34 -9.74
N GLU A 88 -11.43 1.22 -8.85
CA GLU A 88 -11.05 2.58 -9.15
C GLU A 88 -9.52 2.67 -9.28
N MET A 89 -9.07 3.29 -10.36
CA MET A 89 -7.67 3.52 -10.67
C MET A 89 -7.38 5.02 -10.69
N ASN A 90 -6.31 5.40 -10.01
CA ASN A 90 -5.75 6.74 -10.04
C ASN A 90 -4.31 6.64 -10.53
N VAL A 91 -4.02 7.28 -11.66
CA VAL A 91 -2.69 7.36 -12.23
C VAL A 91 -2.22 8.81 -12.20
N VAL A 92 -0.99 9.03 -11.75
CA VAL A 92 -0.34 10.34 -11.70
C VAL A 92 1.00 10.24 -12.43
N CYS A 93 1.23 11.10 -13.41
CA CYS A 93 2.50 11.25 -14.10
C CYS A 93 3.18 12.51 -13.60
N LEU A 94 4.48 12.43 -13.31
CA LEU A 94 5.29 13.56 -12.87
C LEU A 94 6.51 13.71 -13.79
N PRO A 95 6.83 14.94 -14.22
CA PRO A 95 8.02 15.18 -15.03
C PRO A 95 9.26 15.09 -14.14
N GLU A 96 10.37 14.66 -14.73
CA GLU A 96 11.66 14.58 -14.05
C GLU A 96 12.76 15.23 -14.89
N SER A 97 13.94 15.43 -14.29
CA SER A 97 15.10 16.01 -14.99
C SER A 97 15.52 15.21 -16.23
N ARG A 98 15.27 13.89 -16.22
CA ARG A 98 15.35 13.00 -17.37
C ARG A 98 14.17 12.05 -17.34
N GLY A 99 13.29 12.18 -18.34
CA GLY A 99 12.08 11.38 -18.48
C GLY A 99 10.97 11.80 -17.52
N SER A 100 10.17 10.83 -17.11
CA SER A 100 9.07 11.01 -16.17
C SER A 100 8.86 9.77 -15.32
N THR A 101 8.10 9.93 -14.25
CA THR A 101 7.68 8.83 -13.38
C THR A 101 6.17 8.79 -13.30
N LEU A 102 5.62 7.59 -13.47
CA LEU A 102 4.21 7.28 -13.30
C LEU A 102 3.99 6.54 -11.98
N PHE A 103 2.93 6.94 -11.28
CA PHE A 103 2.39 6.27 -10.11
C PHE A 103 0.98 5.80 -10.41
N ALA A 104 0.63 4.57 -10.04
CA ALA A 104 -0.72 4.04 -10.17
C ALA A 104 -1.19 3.46 -8.84
N THR A 105 -2.42 3.77 -8.46
CA THR A 105 -3.08 3.28 -7.25
C THR A 105 -4.43 2.72 -7.59
N GLY A 106 -4.71 1.53 -7.05
CA GLY A 106 -5.96 0.83 -7.21
C GLY A 106 -6.71 0.69 -5.89
N LEU A 107 -8.02 0.95 -5.92
CA LEU A 107 -8.92 0.72 -4.80
C LEU A 107 -10.14 -0.08 -5.28
N LEU A 108 -10.55 -1.07 -4.50
CA LEU A 108 -11.81 -1.77 -4.72
C LEU A 108 -12.89 -1.09 -3.87
N SER A 109 -13.92 -0.56 -4.52
CA SER A 109 -15.13 -0.03 -3.87
C SER A 109 -16.30 -0.97 -4.08
N GLU A 110 -17.13 -1.17 -3.06
CA GLU A 110 -18.37 -1.96 -3.12
C GLU A 110 -19.59 -1.11 -3.49
#